data_AF-A0ABD5PK83-F1
#
_entry.id   AF-A0ABD5PK83-F1
#
_cell.length_a   1.000
_cell.length_b   1.000
_cell.length_c   1.000
_cell.angle_alpha   90.00
_cell.angle_beta   90.00
_cell.angle_gamma   90.00
#
_symmetry.space_group_name_H-M   'P 1'
#
loop_
_entity.id
_entity.type
_entity.pdbx_description
1 polymer ?
#
loop_
_entity_poly.entity_id
_entity_poly.type
_entity_poly.pdbx_seq_one_letter_code
_entity_poly.pdbx_strand_id
1 'polypeptide(L)'
;MTIRSMPGNSSQTQPTMTYPTKEQHARWKEEAKQMDMSLSGFIQAMTEAGLKKFDVDVEPDESVSELRRQRNDLKHELDRTRDRVAKLEHQLQTREREAIKAFVQENPGVELGDIIQEMIETTSDRVPKQVEGLVTVGELQYEDGEYYFNDEIK
;
A
#
# COMPACT_ATOMS: atom_id res chain seq x y z
N MET A 1 17.54 -51.33 -35.96
CA MET A 1 18.00 -50.45 -34.86
C MET A 1 16.77 -50.20 -33.99
N THR A 2 16.73 -50.82 -32.82
CA THR A 2 15.51 -50.96 -32.02
C THR A 2 15.29 -49.69 -31.20
N ILE A 3 14.18 -48.98 -31.47
CA ILE A 3 13.74 -47.82 -30.68
C ILE A 3 13.43 -48.35 -29.27
N ARG A 4 14.25 -47.95 -28.29
CA ARG A 4 14.06 -48.32 -26.88
C ARG A 4 12.85 -47.54 -26.36
N SER A 5 11.67 -48.14 -26.47
CA SER A 5 10.44 -47.62 -25.89
C SER A 5 10.65 -47.46 -24.38
N MET A 6 10.52 -46.23 -23.86
CA MET A 6 10.58 -46.00 -22.42
C MET A 6 9.41 -46.73 -21.75
N PRO A 7 9.62 -47.39 -20.60
CA PRO A 7 8.55 -48.05 -19.87
C PRO A 7 7.49 -47.01 -19.48
N GLY A 8 6.24 -47.27 -19.86
CA GLY A 8 5.12 -46.39 -19.57
C GLY A 8 4.90 -46.28 -18.06
N ASN A 9 5.23 -45.13 -17.49
CA ASN A 9 4.90 -44.77 -16.10
C ASN A 9 3.42 -44.39 -15.91
N SER A 10 2.55 -44.68 -16.89
CA SER A 10 1.14 -44.25 -16.91
C SER A 10 0.32 -44.75 -15.73
N SER A 11 0.77 -45.81 -15.05
CA SER A 11 0.16 -46.33 -13.82
C SER A 11 0.38 -45.43 -12.59
N GLN A 12 1.35 -44.50 -12.60
CA GLN A 12 1.69 -43.64 -11.45
C GLN A 12 1.60 -42.13 -11.76
N THR A 13 1.20 -41.74 -12.97
CA THR A 13 1.17 -40.33 -13.41
C THR A 13 -0.26 -39.85 -13.63
N GLN A 14 -0.56 -38.62 -13.20
CA GLN A 14 -1.83 -37.95 -13.48
C GLN A 14 -1.66 -36.92 -14.60
N PRO A 15 -2.58 -36.83 -15.57
CA PRO A 15 -2.52 -35.84 -16.63
C PRO A 15 -2.74 -34.45 -16.03
N THR A 16 -1.83 -33.52 -16.33
CA THR A 16 -1.95 -32.11 -15.94
C THR A 16 -1.92 -31.26 -17.20
N MET A 17 -2.96 -30.44 -17.37
CA MET A 17 -3.03 -29.49 -18.49
C MET A 17 -2.32 -28.19 -18.09
N THR A 18 -1.52 -27.66 -19.01
CA THR A 18 -0.85 -26.36 -18.86
C THR A 18 -1.11 -25.51 -20.11
N TYR A 19 -0.89 -24.20 -19.99
CA TYR A 19 -1.18 -23.23 -21.05
C TYR A 19 0.03 -22.32 -21.33
N PRO A 20 1.10 -22.86 -21.93
CA PRO A 20 2.23 -22.05 -22.35
C PRO A 20 1.86 -21.14 -23.53
N THR A 21 2.62 -20.05 -23.72
CA THR A 21 2.49 -19.24 -24.94
C THR A 21 2.95 -20.04 -26.16
N LYS A 22 2.51 -19.64 -27.36
CA LYS A 22 2.90 -20.29 -28.62
C LYS A 22 4.42 -20.32 -28.81
N GLU A 23 5.08 -19.23 -28.45
CA GLU A 23 6.55 -19.09 -28.54
C GLU A 23 7.27 -20.00 -27.55
N GLN A 24 6.80 -20.07 -26.31
CA GLN A 24 7.35 -20.97 -25.29
C GLN A 24 7.21 -22.43 -25.72
N HIS A 25 6.03 -22.82 -26.19
CA HIS A 25 5.76 -24.17 -26.68
C HIS A 25 6.65 -24.53 -27.89
N ALA A 26 6.83 -23.60 -28.83
CA ALA A 26 7.70 -23.81 -30.00
C ALA A 26 9.17 -24.00 -29.58
N ARG A 27 9.67 -23.16 -28.68
CA ARG A 27 11.03 -23.27 -28.14
C ARG A 27 11.24 -24.60 -27.43
N TRP A 28 10.33 -24.99 -26.54
CA TRP A 28 10.44 -26.27 -25.83
C TRP A 28 10.40 -27.48 -26.75
N LYS A 29 9.65 -27.40 -27.84
CA LYS A 29 9.62 -28.46 -28.86
C LYS A 29 10.96 -28.62 -29.55
N GLU A 30 11.66 -27.51 -29.82
CA GLU A 30 12.99 -27.54 -30.42
C GLU A 30 14.04 -28.08 -29.45
N GLU A 31 14.03 -27.62 -28.20
CA GLU A 31 14.92 -28.12 -27.14
C GLU A 31 14.73 -29.62 -26.87
N ALA A 32 13.48 -30.09 -26.80
CA ALA A 32 13.17 -31.51 -26.64
C ALA A 32 13.75 -32.36 -27.79
N LYS A 33 13.69 -31.84 -29.02
CA LYS A 33 14.26 -32.50 -30.20
C LYS A 33 15.79 -32.54 -30.15
N GLN A 34 16.44 -31.46 -29.69
CA GLN A 34 17.89 -31.43 -29.51
C GLN A 34 18.37 -32.46 -28.48
N MET A 35 17.55 -32.73 -27.45
CA MET A 35 17.84 -33.71 -26.40
C MET A 35 17.28 -35.11 -26.68
N ASP A 36 16.80 -35.38 -27.90
CA ASP A 36 16.22 -36.67 -28.35
C ASP A 36 15.13 -37.21 -27.39
N MET A 37 14.22 -36.34 -26.94
CA MET A 37 13.14 -36.69 -26.02
C MET A 37 11.79 -36.15 -26.48
N SER A 38 10.71 -36.72 -25.95
CA SER A 38 9.35 -36.21 -26.18
C SER A 38 9.15 -34.86 -25.48
N LEU A 39 8.26 -34.01 -26.02
CA LEU A 39 7.91 -32.74 -25.40
C LEU A 39 7.38 -32.93 -23.96
N SER A 40 6.57 -33.96 -23.71
CA SER A 40 6.09 -34.27 -22.35
C SER A 40 7.23 -34.70 -21.42
N GLY A 41 8.18 -35.50 -21.90
CA GLY A 41 9.37 -35.90 -21.15
C GLY A 41 10.29 -34.71 -20.87
N PHE A 42 10.44 -33.79 -21.82
CA PHE A 42 11.18 -32.56 -21.64
C PHE A 42 10.52 -31.63 -20.62
N ILE A 43 9.19 -31.43 -20.68
CA ILE A 43 8.46 -30.64 -19.68
C ILE A 43 8.54 -31.29 -18.30
N GLN A 44 8.43 -32.62 -18.22
CA GLN A 44 8.61 -33.34 -16.96
C GLN A 44 10.03 -33.13 -16.40
N ALA A 45 11.06 -33.37 -17.20
CA ALA A 45 12.46 -33.19 -16.80
C ALA A 45 12.77 -31.73 -16.43
N MET A 46 12.23 -30.75 -17.16
CA MET A 46 12.33 -29.33 -16.86
C MET A 46 11.60 -28.98 -15.55
N THR A 47 10.44 -29.58 -15.29
CA THR A 47 9.67 -29.35 -14.06
C THR A 47 10.38 -29.98 -12.86
N GLU A 48 10.89 -31.20 -13.00
CA GLU A 48 11.71 -31.87 -11.98
C GLU A 48 13.03 -31.14 -11.73
N ALA A 49 13.69 -30.66 -12.79
CA ALA A 49 14.90 -29.84 -12.70
C ALA A 49 14.59 -28.45 -12.11
N GLY A 50 13.46 -27.85 -12.45
CA GLY A 50 12.96 -26.60 -11.89
C GLY A 50 12.71 -26.75 -10.40
N LEU A 51 12.00 -27.80 -9.99
CA LEU A 51 11.80 -28.17 -8.58
C LEU A 51 13.12 -28.42 -7.84
N LYS A 52 14.10 -29.08 -8.47
CA LYS A 52 15.47 -29.22 -7.92
C LYS A 52 16.21 -27.89 -7.81
N LYS A 53 15.98 -26.96 -8.75
CA LYS A 53 16.51 -25.60 -8.67
C LYS A 53 15.73 -24.72 -7.70
N PHE A 54 14.51 -25.11 -7.29
CA PHE A 54 13.69 -24.44 -6.27
C PHE A 54 14.10 -24.74 -4.82
N ASP A 55 15.22 -25.44 -4.59
CA ASP A 55 16.15 -25.06 -3.51
C ASP A 55 16.92 -23.79 -3.95
N VAL A 56 16.22 -22.76 -4.42
CA VAL A 56 16.85 -21.46 -4.66
C VAL A 56 17.03 -20.86 -3.26
N ASP A 57 18.25 -20.91 -2.77
CA ASP A 57 18.72 -19.99 -1.73
C ASP A 57 18.80 -18.61 -2.41
N VAL A 58 17.64 -17.98 -2.62
CA VAL A 58 17.59 -16.54 -2.84
C VAL A 58 17.90 -16.00 -1.48
N GLU A 59 19.12 -15.50 -1.27
CA GLU A 59 19.45 -14.75 -0.07
C GLU A 59 18.59 -13.48 -0.15
N PRO A 60 17.48 -13.37 0.61
CA PRO A 60 16.71 -12.14 0.56
C PRO A 60 17.57 -11.06 1.21
N ASP A 61 17.66 -9.89 0.57
CA ASP A 61 18.42 -8.75 1.11
C ASP A 61 18.01 -8.40 2.55
N GLU A 62 16.76 -8.75 2.92
CA GLU A 62 16.22 -8.65 4.25
C GLU A 62 15.54 -9.96 4.65
N SER A 63 15.83 -10.44 5.85
CA SER A 63 15.17 -11.60 6.42
C SER A 63 13.66 -11.35 6.59
N VAL A 64 12.86 -12.42 6.56
CA VAL A 64 11.43 -12.38 6.91
C VAL A 64 11.20 -11.76 8.30
N SER A 65 12.19 -11.85 9.18
CA SER A 65 12.14 -11.24 10.52
C SER A 65 12.27 -9.72 10.48
N GLU A 66 13.11 -9.17 9.59
CA GLU A 66 13.29 -7.74 9.38
C GLU A 66 12.06 -7.14 8.70
N LEU A 67 11.53 -7.79 7.67
CA LEU A 67 10.28 -7.36 7.03
C LEU A 67 9.09 -7.35 8.01
N ARG A 68 9.01 -8.34 8.92
CA ARG A 68 7.99 -8.35 9.98
C ARG A 68 8.16 -7.21 10.97
N ARG A 69 9.41 -6.88 11.32
CA ARG A 69 9.73 -5.76 12.21
C ARG A 69 9.34 -4.43 11.55
N GLN A 70 9.81 -4.18 10.33
CA GLN A 70 9.45 -2.99 9.56
C GLN A 70 7.94 -2.83 9.39
N ARG A 71 7.24 -3.91 9.03
CA ARG A 71 5.78 -3.90 8.93
C ARG A 71 5.12 -3.55 10.26
N ASN A 72 5.61 -4.12 11.37
CA ASN A 72 5.07 -3.80 12.69
C ASN A 72 5.34 -2.34 13.07
N ASP A 73 6.54 -1.83 12.80
CA ASP A 73 6.91 -0.44 13.08
C ASP A 73 6.04 0.54 12.30
N LEU A 74 5.87 0.30 10.99
CA LEU A 74 4.96 1.07 10.13
C LEU A 74 3.50 0.97 10.60
N LYS A 75 3.06 -0.22 11.02
CA LYS A 75 1.71 -0.38 11.59
C LYS A 75 1.55 0.45 12.87
N HIS A 76 2.54 0.42 13.76
CA HIS A 76 2.51 1.21 15.00
C HIS A 76 2.53 2.71 14.73
N GLU A 77 3.26 3.18 13.72
CA GLU A 77 3.22 4.58 13.30
C GLU A 77 1.86 4.96 12.71
N LEU A 78 1.31 4.12 11.83
CA LEU A 78 -0.02 4.33 11.25
C LEU A 78 -1.11 4.39 12.32
N ASP A 79 -1.10 3.45 13.26
CA ASP A 79 -2.07 3.39 14.35
C ASP A 79 -1.95 4.63 15.25
N ARG A 80 -0.72 5.04 15.62
CA ARG A 80 -0.48 6.28 16.40
C ARG A 80 -1.00 7.53 15.68
N THR A 81 -0.79 7.62 14.37
CA THR A 81 -1.25 8.76 13.57
C THR A 81 -2.78 8.79 13.50
N ARG A 82 -3.43 7.63 13.30
CA ARG A 82 -4.89 7.52 13.32
C ARG A 82 -5.50 7.91 14.67
N ASP A 83 -4.90 7.45 15.77
CA ASP A 83 -5.34 7.82 17.12
C ASP A 83 -5.21 9.34 17.35
N ARG A 84 -4.13 9.93 16.86
CA ARG A 84 -3.94 11.39 16.93
C ARG A 84 -4.99 12.15 16.12
N VAL A 85 -5.28 11.70 14.90
CA VAL A 85 -6.35 12.30 14.06
C VAL A 85 -7.69 12.21 14.77
N ALA A 86 -8.08 11.02 15.25
CA ALA A 86 -9.35 10.83 15.94
C ALA A 86 -9.48 11.72 17.19
N LYS A 87 -8.39 11.89 17.94
CA LYS A 87 -8.35 12.79 19.10
C LYS A 87 -8.53 14.26 18.70
N LEU A 88 -7.88 14.69 17.63
CA LEU A 88 -8.00 16.06 17.12
C LEU A 88 -9.41 16.33 16.59
N GLU A 89 -9.99 15.39 15.83
CA GLU A 89 -11.39 15.46 15.37
C GLU A 89 -12.37 15.58 16.53
N HIS A 90 -12.21 14.76 17.57
CA HIS A 90 -13.04 14.84 18.76
C HIS A 90 -12.92 16.20 19.46
N GLN A 91 -11.72 16.74 19.58
CA GLN A 91 -11.48 18.05 20.18
C GLN A 91 -12.12 19.18 19.37
N LEU A 92 -12.01 19.12 18.04
CA LEU A 92 -12.64 20.09 17.13
C LEU A 92 -14.17 20.05 17.28
N GLN A 93 -14.78 18.87 17.16
CA GLN A 93 -16.24 18.71 17.30
C GLN A 93 -16.74 19.15 18.68
N THR A 94 -15.98 18.89 19.75
CA THR A 94 -16.35 19.31 21.11
C THR A 94 -16.36 20.84 21.21
N ARG A 95 -15.32 21.50 20.70
CA ARG A 95 -15.22 22.97 20.71
C ARG A 95 -16.29 23.64 19.86
N GLU A 96 -16.61 23.09 18.69
CA GLU A 96 -17.69 23.62 17.85
C GLU A 96 -19.05 23.50 18.54
N ARG A 97 -19.31 22.36 19.19
CA ARG A 97 -20.55 22.17 19.98
C ARG A 97 -20.64 23.12 21.17
N GLU A 98 -19.52 23.38 21.85
CA GLU A 98 -19.46 24.36 22.94
C GLU A 98 -19.73 25.78 22.45
N ALA A 99 -19.14 26.17 21.31
CA ALA A 99 -19.38 27.47 20.68
C ALA A 99 -20.86 27.66 20.30
N ILE A 100 -21.47 26.68 19.65
CA ILE A 100 -22.90 26.71 19.29
C ILE A 100 -23.77 26.84 20.55
N LYS A 101 -23.47 26.07 21.62
CA LYS A 101 -24.23 26.15 22.87
C LYS A 101 -24.11 27.53 23.53
N ALA A 102 -22.91 28.09 23.58
CA ALA A 102 -22.68 29.42 24.15
C ALA A 102 -23.46 30.49 23.37
N PHE A 103 -23.37 30.46 22.04
CA PHE A 103 -24.06 31.42 21.19
C PHE A 103 -25.59 31.36 21.31
N VAL A 104 -26.17 30.15 21.34
CA VAL A 104 -27.62 29.96 21.53
C VAL A 104 -28.06 30.35 22.95
N GLN A 105 -27.20 30.15 23.96
CA GLN A 105 -27.50 30.56 25.33
C GLN A 105 -27.47 32.08 25.49
N GLU A 106 -26.56 32.77 24.79
CA GLU A 106 -26.48 34.23 24.75
C GLU A 106 -27.59 34.86 23.89
N ASN A 107 -28.08 34.12 22.88
CA ASN A 107 -29.13 34.55 21.95
C ASN A 107 -30.30 33.54 21.88
N PRO A 108 -31.18 33.49 22.90
CA PRO A 108 -32.31 32.56 22.90
C PRO A 108 -33.28 32.84 21.74
N GLY A 109 -33.65 31.80 20.99
CA GLY A 109 -34.57 31.90 19.85
C GLY A 109 -33.90 32.29 18.52
N VAL A 110 -32.56 32.30 18.47
CA VAL A 110 -31.77 32.55 17.26
C VAL A 110 -32.09 31.57 16.13
N GLU A 111 -32.09 32.07 14.90
CA GLU A 111 -32.31 31.25 13.71
C GLU A 111 -31.06 30.46 13.33
N LEU A 112 -31.26 29.33 12.64
CA LEU A 112 -30.14 28.47 12.21
C LEU A 112 -29.14 29.22 11.31
N GLY A 113 -29.61 30.20 10.52
CA GLY A 113 -28.75 31.01 9.65
C GLY A 113 -27.72 31.82 10.44
N ASP A 114 -28.13 32.42 11.56
CA ASP A 114 -27.24 33.22 12.40
C ASP A 114 -26.23 32.32 13.14
N ILE A 115 -26.62 31.11 13.55
CA ILE A 115 -25.70 30.12 14.12
C ILE A 115 -24.63 29.73 13.10
N ILE A 116 -25.01 29.51 11.83
CA ILE A 116 -24.06 29.17 10.76
C ILE A 116 -23.09 30.33 10.52
N GLN A 117 -23.60 31.57 10.50
CA GLN A 117 -22.77 32.76 10.31
C GLN A 117 -21.75 32.92 11.45
N GLU A 118 -22.18 32.77 12.71
CA GLU A 118 -21.29 32.81 13.87
C GLU A 118 -20.16 31.76 13.78
N MET A 119 -20.50 30.54 13.34
CA MET A 119 -19.50 29.48 13.17
C MET A 119 -18.47 29.80 12.08
N ILE A 120 -18.89 30.46 11.00
CA ILE A 120 -18.00 30.91 9.92
C ILE A 120 -17.08 32.04 10.43
N GLU A 121 -17.62 33.02 11.16
CA GLU A 121 -16.86 34.14 11.71
C GLU A 121 -15.85 33.66 12.75
N THR A 122 -16.27 32.81 13.68
CA THR A 122 -15.40 32.19 14.68
C THR A 122 -14.27 31.37 14.05
N THR A 123 -14.55 30.69 12.94
CA THR A 123 -13.51 29.95 12.20
C THR A 123 -12.57 30.90 11.48
N SER A 124 -13.09 31.94 10.84
CA SER A 124 -12.32 32.94 10.10
C SER A 124 -11.35 33.71 11.00
N ASP A 125 -11.74 34.01 12.25
CA ASP A 125 -10.86 34.66 13.23
C ASP A 125 -9.71 33.77 13.73
N ARG A 126 -9.85 32.45 13.59
CA ARG A 126 -8.84 31.48 14.03
C ARG A 126 -7.82 31.17 12.96
N VAL A 127 -8.20 31.23 11.68
CA VAL A 127 -7.33 30.92 10.53
C VAL A 127 -6.04 31.76 10.55
N PRO A 128 -6.05 33.09 10.76
CA PRO A 128 -4.83 33.89 10.81
C PRO A 128 -3.83 33.41 11.85
N LYS A 129 -4.30 33.07 13.06
CA LYS A 129 -3.43 32.56 14.15
C LYS A 129 -2.85 31.18 13.83
N GLN A 130 -3.61 30.33 13.14
CA GLN A 130 -3.11 29.04 12.69
C GLN A 130 -2.05 29.20 11.61
N VAL A 131 -2.28 30.08 10.63
CA VAL A 131 -1.33 30.37 9.55
C VAL A 131 -0.04 30.98 10.11
N GLU A 132 -0.13 31.94 11.04
CA GLU A 132 1.04 32.52 11.73
C GLU A 132 1.83 31.45 12.50
N GLY A 133 1.14 30.51 13.15
CA GLY A 133 1.77 29.37 13.81
C GLY A 133 2.55 28.48 12.84
N LEU A 134 2.00 28.19 11.66
CA LEU A 134 2.66 27.40 10.61
C LEU A 134 3.88 28.11 10.04
N VAL A 135 3.82 29.45 9.89
CA VAL A 135 4.99 30.26 9.51
C VAL A 135 6.07 30.23 10.60
N THR A 136 5.65 30.31 11.87
CA THR A 136 6.58 30.32 13.01
C THR A 136 7.31 28.98 13.19
N VAL A 137 6.61 27.86 12.98
CA VAL A 137 7.20 26.50 13.02
C VAL A 137 8.04 26.23 11.76
N GLY A 138 7.95 27.10 10.76
CA GLY A 138 8.72 27.06 9.53
C GLY A 138 8.12 26.16 8.45
N GLU A 139 6.92 25.60 8.64
CA GLU A 139 6.23 24.78 7.63
C GLU A 139 5.71 25.62 6.46
N LEU A 140 5.37 26.89 6.73
CA LEU A 140 5.02 27.88 5.72
C LEU A 140 6.04 29.01 5.69
N GLN A 141 6.22 29.61 4.52
CA GLN A 141 7.02 30.81 4.29
C GLN A 141 6.11 31.92 3.75
N TYR A 142 6.32 33.14 4.23
CA TYR A 142 5.58 34.31 3.78
C TYR A 142 6.51 35.23 2.98
N GLU A 143 6.28 35.34 1.67
CA GLU A 143 7.06 36.17 0.75
C GLU A 143 6.13 36.93 -0.20
N ASP A 144 6.44 38.20 -0.45
CA ASP A 144 5.71 39.08 -1.38
C ASP A 144 4.18 39.13 -1.23
N GLY A 145 3.69 38.92 -0.02
CA GLY A 145 2.25 38.95 0.29
C GLY A 145 1.55 37.61 0.13
N GLU A 146 2.27 36.54 -0.21
CA GLU A 146 1.77 35.20 -0.46
C GLU A 146 2.39 34.18 0.52
N TYR A 147 1.68 33.06 0.73
CA TYR A 147 2.13 31.97 1.59
C TYR A 147 2.55 30.76 0.73
N TYR A 148 3.74 30.22 0.99
CA TYR A 148 4.31 29.06 0.29
C TYR A 148 4.65 27.95 1.29
N PHE A 149 4.67 26.69 0.84
CA PHE A 149 5.19 25.59 1.65
C PHE A 149 6.72 25.65 1.69
N ASN A 150 7.28 25.40 2.88
CA ASN A 150 8.72 25.34 3.04
C ASN A 150 9.23 23.90 2.86
N ASP A 151 9.78 23.62 1.68
CA ASP A 151 10.34 22.30 1.32
C ASP A 151 11.67 21.97 2.03
N GLU A 152 12.23 22.89 2.82
CA GLU A 152 13.48 22.69 3.57
C GLU A 152 13.30 21.91 4.89
N ILE A 153 12.06 21.68 5.33
CA ILE A 153 11.74 20.82 6.47
C ILE A 153 11.45 19.39 5.95
N LYS A 154 12.49 18.56 5.88
CA LYS A 154 12.40 17.10 5.71
C LYS A 154 12.94 16.37 6.93
#